data_AF-A0A965QVA7-F1
#
_entry.id   AF-A0A965QVA7-F1
#
_cell.length_a   1.000
_cell.length_b   1.000
_cell.length_c   1.000
_cell.angle_alpha   90.00
_cell.angle_beta   90.00
_cell.angle_gamma   90.00
#
_symmetry.space_group_name_H-M   'P 1'
#
loop_
_entity.id
_entity.type
_entity.pdbx_description
1 polymer ?
#
loop_
_entity_poly.entity_id
_entity_poly.type
_entity_poly.pdbx_seq_one_letter_code
_entity_poly.pdbx_strand_id
1 'polypeptide(L)'
;MRRLDRRRSARRLAFERVEPRTMFAATTTNDFGWSDAFAPTAGHMQVDDVEVDAKGNRYLVGTMWGSGNASASIDFDPGQGVALRTSVAGNAGQTAFVVKLDARGGLVWDREFSATNIGYGGLSVAVDSTGNVIIGGGFSGTADFDPSAGSVIRKSSFNPDAIGIPSTTHQDLFLLKLNSSGTYLWDRRIPLAPQAVAAVRCGLGVATNGAVYVAGEFAGTVDFDPGAGTSNLASTVGVTSGGAAYSTTDIYMLKLAPAGTFAWARRVGGTANEEFGDLAVDASNNMLVSGGFEGTVDFNPSPMNLPLASPALNGRSLPGDFALKLAADATFRFAVTSGDVAVDIRGGIDTDAAGNVFLATQRAVDATTFETRLRKLSAIGAMVWDARFSPVPPLGEVSFVISRGLTVDGSGNVFVVDYGNNTLRQITAAGVVSTVAGAVKIIGDTDSVGSAARFFDPTDVVADGSSLYIVDSSNNLIRKAVPASQAALPVISLHPASQEVSEGQAVTLRVTATGATGYRWLRNNAPIEGATASALSISAAQASDVGLY
;
A
#
# COMPACT_ATOMS: atom_id res chain seq x y z
N MET A 1 -35.71 -7.35 -37.38
CA MET A 1 -36.41 -7.50 -36.08
C MET A 1 -36.33 -8.94 -35.60
N ARG A 2 -35.44 -9.23 -34.65
CA ARG A 2 -35.53 -10.42 -33.78
C ARG A 2 -35.07 -9.97 -32.39
N ARG A 3 -36.01 -9.93 -31.43
CA ARG A 3 -35.74 -9.78 -30.00
C ARG A 3 -35.09 -11.07 -29.51
N LEU A 4 -33.96 -10.97 -28.82
CA LEU A 4 -33.46 -12.03 -27.95
C LEU A 4 -33.58 -11.56 -26.49
N ASP A 5 -34.43 -12.27 -25.76
CA ASP A 5 -34.59 -12.17 -24.31
C ASP A 5 -33.26 -12.40 -23.59
N ARG A 6 -32.83 -11.43 -22.77
CA ARG A 6 -31.81 -11.65 -21.73
C ARG A 6 -32.52 -11.95 -20.42
N ARG A 7 -32.67 -13.24 -20.09
CA ARG A 7 -32.92 -13.67 -18.72
C ARG A 7 -31.64 -13.44 -17.91
N ARG A 8 -31.64 -12.45 -17.02
CA ARG A 8 -30.70 -12.37 -15.90
C ARG A 8 -31.01 -13.52 -14.95
N SER A 9 -30.23 -14.59 -14.98
CA SER A 9 -30.22 -15.55 -13.88
C SER A 9 -29.39 -14.95 -12.74
N ALA A 10 -30.08 -14.38 -11.75
CA ALA A 10 -29.54 -14.22 -10.42
C ALA A 10 -29.20 -15.62 -9.89
N ARG A 11 -27.91 -15.98 -9.89
CA ARG A 11 -27.43 -17.14 -9.13
C ARG A 11 -27.29 -16.70 -7.68
N ARG A 12 -28.23 -17.18 -6.88
CA ARG A 12 -28.28 -17.15 -5.42
C ARG A 12 -27.01 -17.85 -4.90
N LEU A 13 -26.05 -17.08 -4.38
CA LEU A 13 -24.93 -17.63 -3.62
C LEU A 13 -25.46 -17.92 -2.20
N ALA A 14 -25.52 -19.20 -1.87
CA ALA A 14 -25.70 -19.65 -0.49
C ALA A 14 -24.36 -19.44 0.24
N PHE A 15 -24.38 -18.72 1.34
CA PHE A 15 -23.22 -18.53 2.20
C PHE A 15 -23.08 -19.76 3.09
N GLU A 16 -22.19 -20.68 2.71
CA GLU A 16 -21.58 -21.61 3.66
C GLU A 16 -20.26 -21.01 4.13
N ARG A 17 -20.03 -21.10 5.45
CA ARG A 17 -18.81 -20.67 6.15
C ARG A 17 -17.58 -21.24 5.44
N VAL A 18 -16.83 -20.38 4.76
CA VAL A 18 -15.57 -20.75 4.10
C VAL A 18 -14.45 -20.58 5.13
N GLU A 19 -13.86 -21.69 5.56
CA GLU A 19 -12.63 -21.72 6.35
C GLU A 19 -11.48 -21.02 5.60
N PRO A 20 -10.56 -20.33 6.30
CA PRO A 20 -9.44 -19.58 5.69
C PRO A 20 -8.52 -20.49 4.86
N ARG A 21 -8.17 -20.04 3.63
CA ARG A 21 -7.34 -20.76 2.64
C ARG A 21 -6.00 -20.04 2.41
N THR A 22 -5.00 -20.73 1.84
CA THR A 22 -3.57 -20.44 2.04
C THR A 22 -2.69 -20.44 0.77
N MET A 23 -1.74 -19.49 0.63
CA MET A 23 -0.72 -19.36 -0.45
C MET A 23 0.76 -19.69 -0.05
N PHE A 24 1.33 -20.73 -0.70
CA PHE A 24 2.75 -21.05 -1.11
C PHE A 24 3.85 -21.41 -0.10
N ALA A 25 4.70 -22.44 -0.30
CA ALA A 25 4.97 -23.34 -1.44
C ALA A 25 5.23 -24.79 -0.98
N ALA A 26 4.80 -25.79 -1.76
CA ALA A 26 4.99 -27.20 -1.43
C ALA A 26 6.35 -27.74 -1.89
N THR A 27 7.14 -28.26 -0.95
CA THR A 27 7.66 -29.63 -1.08
C THR A 27 7.52 -30.34 0.26
N THR A 28 6.50 -31.22 0.30
CA THR A 28 6.21 -32.26 1.30
C THR A 28 5.94 -31.82 2.74
N THR A 29 4.65 -31.82 3.09
CA THR A 29 4.05 -32.10 4.42
C THR A 29 4.65 -31.39 5.63
N ASN A 30 4.23 -30.15 5.87
CA ASN A 30 3.53 -29.67 7.08
C ASN A 30 3.65 -28.14 7.23
N ASP A 31 2.48 -27.49 7.25
CA ASP A 31 2.09 -26.16 7.76
C ASP A 31 3.03 -24.96 7.63
N PHE A 32 2.54 -23.90 6.95
CA PHE A 32 2.10 -22.63 7.55
C PHE A 32 1.56 -21.74 6.42
N GLY A 33 0.26 -21.76 6.24
CA GLY A 33 -0.40 -20.92 5.27
C GLY A 33 -1.06 -19.70 5.91
N TRP A 34 -0.90 -18.54 5.29
CA TRP A 34 -1.57 -17.30 5.71
C TRP A 34 -1.90 -16.47 4.47
N SER A 35 -3.19 -16.41 4.12
CA SER A 35 -3.79 -15.18 3.59
C SER A 35 -4.55 -14.57 4.76
N ASP A 36 -4.26 -13.32 5.12
CA ASP A 36 -5.07 -12.60 6.09
C ASP A 36 -6.32 -12.14 5.33
N ALA A 37 -7.37 -12.96 5.37
CA ALA A 37 -8.64 -12.68 4.73
C ALA A 37 -9.56 -11.99 5.75
N PHE A 38 -9.78 -10.68 5.59
CA PHE A 38 -10.85 -10.01 6.31
C PHE A 38 -12.17 -10.41 5.66
N ALA A 39 -13.00 -11.15 6.39
CA ALA A 39 -14.27 -11.63 5.85
C ALA A 39 -15.39 -10.61 6.16
N PRO A 40 -15.87 -9.83 5.17
CA PRO A 40 -17.10 -9.07 5.35
C PRO A 40 -18.24 -10.04 5.67
N THR A 41 -18.83 -9.91 6.86
CA THR A 41 -20.06 -10.64 7.19
C THR A 41 -21.28 -9.97 6.55
N ALA A 42 -21.18 -8.67 6.25
CA ALA A 42 -22.08 -7.91 5.39
C ALA A 42 -21.39 -6.64 4.84
N GLY A 43 -21.75 -6.19 3.62
CA GLY A 43 -21.23 -4.95 3.03
C GLY A 43 -19.91 -5.10 2.27
N HIS A 44 -19.20 -3.98 2.10
CA HIS A 44 -17.98 -3.88 1.30
C HIS A 44 -16.84 -3.27 2.11
N MET A 45 -15.61 -3.62 1.74
CA MET A 45 -14.39 -3.00 2.24
C MET A 45 -13.41 -2.80 1.09
N GLN A 46 -12.47 -1.87 1.27
CA GLN A 46 -11.34 -1.64 0.39
C GLN A 46 -10.14 -1.32 1.27
N VAL A 47 -9.01 -1.98 1.02
CA VAL A 47 -7.71 -1.61 1.61
C VAL A 47 -7.02 -0.67 0.63
N ASP A 48 -6.59 0.49 1.10
CA ASP A 48 -6.01 1.53 0.25
C ASP A 48 -4.47 1.53 0.31
N ASP A 49 -3.89 1.19 1.47
CA ASP A 49 -2.44 1.26 1.70
C ASP A 49 -2.02 0.27 2.81
N VAL A 50 -0.77 -0.19 2.72
CA VAL A 50 -0.16 -1.11 3.70
C VAL A 50 1.28 -0.71 4.02
N GLU A 51 1.63 -0.75 5.31
CA GLU A 51 2.98 -0.41 5.79
C GLU A 51 3.49 -1.48 6.78
N VAL A 52 4.81 -1.64 6.84
CA VAL A 52 5.47 -2.62 7.73
C VAL A 52 6.51 -1.94 8.60
N ASP A 53 6.45 -2.18 9.91
CA ASP A 53 7.50 -1.70 10.81
C ASP A 53 8.73 -2.61 10.85
N ALA A 54 9.83 -2.13 11.43
CA ALA A 54 11.07 -2.90 11.56
C ALA A 54 10.94 -4.20 12.40
N LYS A 55 9.81 -4.41 13.09
CA LYS A 55 9.52 -5.65 13.84
C LYS A 55 8.68 -6.63 13.01
N GLY A 56 8.31 -6.27 11.78
CA GLY A 56 7.45 -7.04 10.90
C GLY A 56 5.95 -6.87 11.20
N ASN A 57 5.57 -5.95 12.09
CA ASN A 57 4.14 -5.66 12.29
C ASN A 57 3.60 -4.96 11.06
N ARG A 58 2.38 -5.30 10.66
CA ARG A 58 1.71 -4.76 9.49
C ARG A 58 0.62 -3.79 9.89
N TYR A 59 0.48 -2.75 9.10
CA TYR A 59 -0.46 -1.67 9.31
C TYR A 59 -1.23 -1.45 8.03
N LEU A 60 -2.55 -1.51 8.13
CA LEU A 60 -3.44 -1.46 6.99
C LEU A 60 -4.39 -0.31 7.20
N VAL A 61 -4.65 0.45 6.15
CA VAL A 61 -5.72 1.44 6.15
C VAL A 61 -6.64 1.22 4.97
N GLY A 62 -7.89 1.60 5.16
CA GLY A 62 -8.89 1.43 4.14
C GLY A 62 -10.24 1.96 4.56
N THR A 63 -11.22 1.70 3.72
CA THR A 63 -12.59 2.18 3.89
C THR A 63 -13.56 1.01 3.85
N MET A 64 -14.59 1.06 4.68
CA MET A 64 -15.72 0.13 4.66
C MET A 64 -17.05 0.86 4.49
N TRP A 65 -17.99 0.23 3.79
CA TRP A 65 -19.33 0.80 3.54
C TRP A 65 -20.36 -0.29 3.27
N GLY A 66 -21.59 -0.07 3.74
CA GLY A 66 -22.69 -0.99 3.47
C GLY A 66 -23.32 -0.79 2.09
N SER A 67 -24.20 -1.69 1.70
CA SER A 67 -24.96 -1.57 0.45
C SER A 67 -26.27 -0.79 0.68
N GLY A 68 -26.45 0.32 -0.04
CA GLY A 68 -27.61 1.21 0.15
C GLY A 68 -27.56 1.93 1.50
N ASN A 69 -28.65 1.87 2.27
CA ASN A 69 -28.72 2.48 3.60
C ASN A 69 -28.26 1.55 4.75
N ALA A 70 -27.75 0.36 4.45
CA ALA A 70 -27.23 -0.57 5.47
C ALA A 70 -25.80 -0.20 5.87
N SER A 71 -25.36 -0.68 7.04
CA SER A 71 -23.95 -0.69 7.45
C SER A 71 -23.21 -1.90 6.86
N ALA A 72 -21.89 -1.78 6.68
CA ALA A 72 -21.00 -2.93 6.57
C ALA A 72 -20.65 -3.47 7.95
N SER A 73 -20.36 -4.76 8.04
CA SER A 73 -19.84 -5.41 9.23
C SER A 73 -18.66 -6.30 8.84
N ILE A 74 -17.47 -5.94 9.30
CA ILE A 74 -16.20 -6.55 8.90
C ILE A 74 -15.54 -7.13 10.15
N ASP A 75 -15.07 -8.38 10.05
CA ASP A 75 -14.22 -8.98 11.07
C ASP A 75 -12.75 -8.67 10.74
N PHE A 76 -12.08 -7.94 11.65
CA PHE A 76 -10.66 -7.61 11.50
C PHE A 76 -9.72 -8.60 12.19
N ASP A 77 -10.22 -9.67 12.79
CA ASP A 77 -9.36 -10.76 13.26
C ASP A 77 -9.18 -11.79 12.13
N PRO A 78 -7.98 -11.91 11.54
CA PRO A 78 -7.72 -12.96 10.54
C PRO A 78 -7.59 -14.36 11.17
N GLY A 79 -7.56 -14.47 12.50
CA GLY A 79 -7.51 -15.71 13.26
C GLY A 79 -8.90 -16.31 13.54
N GLN A 80 -8.98 -17.12 14.60
CA GLN A 80 -10.25 -17.73 15.05
C GLN A 80 -11.07 -16.83 16.00
N GLY A 81 -10.51 -15.68 16.41
CA GLY A 81 -11.23 -14.70 17.21
C GLY A 81 -12.21 -13.89 16.35
N VAL A 82 -12.91 -12.96 16.98
CA VAL A 82 -13.87 -12.07 16.32
C VAL A 82 -13.60 -10.65 16.78
N ALA A 83 -13.21 -9.78 15.84
CA ALA A 83 -13.04 -8.35 16.04
C ALA A 83 -13.96 -7.60 15.07
N LEU A 84 -15.26 -7.69 15.34
CA LEU A 84 -16.29 -7.15 14.48
C LEU A 84 -16.40 -5.63 14.58
N ARG A 85 -16.34 -4.98 13.43
CA ARG A 85 -16.43 -3.54 13.24
C ARG A 85 -17.52 -3.20 12.24
N THR A 86 -18.17 -2.05 12.44
CA THR A 86 -19.42 -1.74 11.73
C THR A 86 -19.40 -0.32 11.19
N SER A 87 -19.59 -0.18 9.88
CA SER A 87 -19.61 1.12 9.24
C SER A 87 -20.80 1.96 9.69
N VAL A 88 -20.70 3.27 9.54
CA VAL A 88 -21.86 4.16 9.67
C VAL A 88 -22.91 3.80 8.61
N ALA A 89 -24.19 3.81 8.99
CA ALA A 89 -25.30 3.52 8.07
C ALA A 89 -25.61 4.71 7.14
N GLY A 90 -26.02 4.43 5.90
CA GLY A 90 -26.52 5.42 4.95
C GLY A 90 -25.78 5.40 3.60
N ASN A 91 -26.41 5.92 2.55
CA ASN A 91 -25.86 5.94 1.17
C ASN A 91 -24.49 6.65 1.02
N ALA A 92 -24.03 7.40 2.02
CA ALA A 92 -22.71 8.03 2.09
C ALA A 92 -21.89 7.57 3.33
N GLY A 93 -22.39 6.61 4.10
CA GLY A 93 -21.79 6.11 5.35
C GLY A 93 -20.54 5.28 5.10
N GLN A 94 -19.43 5.96 4.86
CA GLN A 94 -18.09 5.38 4.77
C GLN A 94 -17.39 5.52 6.13
N THR A 95 -16.78 4.44 6.59
CA THR A 95 -15.95 4.44 7.78
C THR A 95 -14.54 4.05 7.37
N ALA A 96 -13.56 4.87 7.74
CA ALA A 96 -12.17 4.49 7.58
C ALA A 96 -11.73 3.63 8.75
N PHE A 97 -10.85 2.68 8.45
CA PHE A 97 -10.28 1.79 9.44
C PHE A 97 -8.77 1.83 9.38
N VAL A 98 -8.16 1.47 10.51
CA VAL A 98 -6.76 1.10 10.58
C VAL A 98 -6.63 -0.20 11.37
N VAL A 99 -5.87 -1.14 10.86
CA VAL A 99 -5.61 -2.43 11.51
C VAL A 99 -4.12 -2.59 11.71
N LYS A 100 -3.72 -3.03 12.90
CA LYS A 100 -2.36 -3.48 13.20
C LYS A 100 -2.35 -4.99 13.42
N LEU A 101 -1.57 -5.70 12.62
CA LEU A 101 -1.25 -7.12 12.79
C LEU A 101 0.18 -7.28 13.28
N ASP A 102 0.45 -8.30 14.10
CA ASP A 102 1.81 -8.65 14.51
C ASP A 102 2.60 -9.27 13.34
N ALA A 103 3.87 -9.62 13.53
CA ALA A 103 4.66 -10.26 12.49
C ALA A 103 4.19 -11.67 12.07
N ARG A 104 3.26 -12.28 12.82
CA ARG A 104 2.74 -13.64 12.58
C ARG A 104 1.38 -13.65 11.91
N GLY A 105 0.63 -12.55 11.95
CA GLY A 105 -0.70 -12.41 11.36
C GLY A 105 -1.76 -12.10 12.39
N GLY A 106 -1.43 -12.22 13.68
CA GLY A 106 -2.38 -12.00 14.76
C GLY A 106 -2.78 -10.53 14.85
N LEU A 107 -4.08 -10.28 15.01
CA LEU A 107 -4.58 -8.95 15.31
C LEU A 107 -4.00 -8.44 16.63
N VAL A 108 -3.35 -7.27 16.59
CA VAL A 108 -2.88 -6.56 17.79
C VAL A 108 -3.93 -5.56 18.24
N TRP A 109 -4.41 -4.74 17.31
CA TRP A 109 -5.50 -3.81 17.53
C TRP A 109 -6.05 -3.30 16.20
N ASP A 110 -7.30 -2.85 16.23
CA ASP A 110 -7.97 -2.20 15.11
C ASP A 110 -8.73 -0.95 15.58
N ARG A 111 -8.84 0.07 14.73
CA ARG A 111 -9.56 1.32 15.01
C ARG A 111 -10.42 1.70 13.83
N GLU A 112 -11.54 2.35 14.14
CA GLU A 112 -12.41 2.98 13.17
C GLU A 112 -12.49 4.47 13.47
N PHE A 113 -12.59 5.28 12.44
CA PHE A 113 -12.97 6.67 12.56
C PHE A 113 -13.98 6.97 11.46
N SER A 114 -15.06 7.63 11.86
CA SER A 114 -16.18 7.90 10.98
C SER A 114 -16.20 9.37 10.60
N ALA A 115 -16.44 9.61 9.31
CA ALA A 115 -16.86 10.90 8.82
C ALA A 115 -18.11 10.73 7.98
N THR A 116 -18.79 11.84 7.70
CA THR A 116 -19.90 11.85 6.73
C THR A 116 -19.46 11.33 5.35
N ASN A 117 -18.18 11.51 4.98
CA ASN A 117 -17.53 10.91 3.83
C ASN A 117 -16.01 10.89 4.08
N ILE A 118 -15.35 9.74 3.92
CA ILE A 118 -13.89 9.58 3.99
C ILE A 118 -13.40 9.03 2.65
N GLY A 119 -12.38 9.69 2.10
CA GLY A 119 -11.63 9.40 0.88
C GLY A 119 -12.06 8.17 0.09
N TYR A 120 -12.63 8.38 -1.10
CA TYR A 120 -12.79 7.30 -2.07
C TYR A 120 -11.40 6.88 -2.59
N GLY A 121 -10.84 5.80 -2.03
CA GLY A 121 -9.67 5.10 -2.59
C GLY A 121 -8.35 5.88 -2.53
N GLY A 122 -8.05 6.50 -1.38
CA GLY A 122 -6.92 7.42 -1.25
C GLY A 122 -6.36 7.60 0.17
N LEU A 123 -6.69 6.70 1.10
CA LEU A 123 -6.02 6.69 2.39
C LEU A 123 -4.56 6.25 2.22
N SER A 124 -3.67 6.82 3.02
CA SER A 124 -2.30 6.37 3.15
C SER A 124 -1.94 6.14 4.62
N VAL A 125 -1.03 5.22 4.87
CA VAL A 125 -0.47 4.92 6.19
C VAL A 125 1.04 4.96 6.15
N ALA A 126 1.64 5.51 7.21
CA ALA A 126 3.08 5.45 7.42
C ALA A 126 3.35 5.21 8.91
N VAL A 127 4.47 4.57 9.23
CA VAL A 127 4.80 4.18 10.61
C VAL A 127 6.18 4.71 10.99
N ASP A 128 6.28 5.35 12.16
CA ASP A 128 7.58 5.81 12.66
C ASP A 128 8.36 4.70 13.37
N SER A 129 9.66 4.93 13.62
CA SER A 129 10.54 3.93 14.24
C SER A 129 10.14 3.51 15.66
N THR A 130 9.24 4.26 16.30
CA THR A 130 8.69 3.91 17.62
C THR A 130 7.38 3.12 17.52
N GLY A 131 6.87 2.93 16.30
CA GLY A 131 5.65 2.20 15.99
C GLY A 131 4.39 3.07 16.02
N ASN A 132 4.52 4.40 16.12
CA ASN A 132 3.37 5.29 15.98
C ASN A 132 2.92 5.32 14.52
N VAL A 133 1.62 5.42 14.32
CA VAL A 133 0.98 5.31 13.01
C VAL A 133 0.50 6.68 12.59
N ILE A 134 0.81 7.08 11.36
CA ILE A 134 0.27 8.28 10.72
C ILE A 134 -0.66 7.81 9.62
N ILE A 135 -1.88 8.32 9.61
CA ILE A 135 -2.90 8.05 8.59
C ILE A 135 -3.23 9.37 7.93
N GLY A 136 -3.36 9.36 6.62
CA GLY A 136 -3.69 10.54 5.83
C GLY A 136 -4.75 10.20 4.80
N GLY A 137 -5.52 11.21 4.42
CA GLY A 137 -6.51 11.11 3.35
C GLY A 137 -7.35 12.37 3.33
N GLY A 138 -8.47 12.35 2.62
CA GLY A 138 -9.44 13.42 2.71
C GLY A 138 -10.74 13.01 3.35
N PHE A 139 -11.46 14.03 3.82
CA PHE A 139 -12.78 13.87 4.40
C PHE A 139 -13.67 15.05 4.04
N SER A 140 -14.98 14.81 3.99
CA SER A 140 -15.99 15.87 3.93
C SER A 140 -17.09 15.67 4.98
N GLY A 141 -17.80 16.75 5.30
CA GLY A 141 -18.71 16.80 6.45
C GLY A 141 -17.98 16.86 7.79
N THR A 142 -18.48 16.11 8.77
CA THR A 142 -17.95 16.07 10.15
C THR A 142 -17.31 14.71 10.42
N ALA A 143 -16.13 14.69 11.05
CA ALA A 143 -15.38 13.50 11.41
C ALA A 143 -14.95 13.52 12.88
N ASP A 144 -14.95 12.37 13.54
CA ASP A 144 -14.24 12.18 14.82
C ASP A 144 -12.91 11.46 14.55
N PHE A 145 -11.79 12.15 14.81
CA PHE A 145 -10.45 11.59 14.60
C PHE A 145 -9.83 10.98 15.85
N ASP A 146 -10.55 10.94 16.98
CA ASP A 146 -10.12 10.19 18.15
C ASP A 146 -10.85 8.83 18.19
N PRO A 147 -10.19 7.73 17.80
CA PRO A 147 -10.81 6.41 17.85
C PRO A 147 -10.84 5.81 19.27
N SER A 148 -10.45 6.57 20.30
CA SER A 148 -10.49 6.18 21.72
C SER A 148 -11.74 6.73 22.42
N ALA A 149 -11.76 6.75 23.77
CA ALA A 149 -12.93 7.20 24.53
C ALA A 149 -13.12 8.74 24.52
N GLY A 150 -12.15 9.49 23.99
CA GLY A 150 -12.27 10.93 23.75
C GLY A 150 -13.07 11.24 22.48
N SER A 151 -13.22 12.52 22.16
CA SER A 151 -13.83 12.95 20.91
C SER A 151 -13.11 14.18 20.38
N VAL A 152 -12.56 14.06 19.17
CA VAL A 152 -11.85 15.11 18.45
C VAL A 152 -12.59 15.37 17.14
N ILE A 153 -13.66 16.15 17.27
CA ILE A 153 -14.54 16.47 16.15
C ILE A 153 -13.94 17.54 15.25
N ARG A 154 -13.75 17.22 13.97
CA ARG A 154 -13.38 18.16 12.92
C ARG A 154 -14.50 18.31 11.91
N LYS A 155 -14.63 19.53 11.40
CA LYS A 155 -15.54 19.85 10.29
C LYS A 155 -14.70 20.27 9.11
N SER A 156 -14.96 19.66 7.97
CA SER A 156 -14.32 20.05 6.71
C SER A 156 -14.84 21.40 6.22
N SER A 157 -14.14 21.99 5.25
CA SER A 157 -14.47 23.29 4.64
C SER A 157 -15.74 23.20 3.81
N PHE A 158 -16.12 22.00 3.39
CA PHE A 158 -17.27 21.72 2.55
C PHE A 158 -18.28 20.80 3.26
N ASN A 159 -19.50 21.29 3.44
CA ASN A 159 -20.59 20.47 3.96
C ASN A 159 -21.42 19.88 2.79
N PRO A 160 -21.36 18.56 2.55
CA PRO A 160 -22.13 17.93 1.48
C PRO A 160 -23.66 18.03 1.69
N ASP A 161 -24.13 18.20 2.93
CA ASP A 161 -25.56 18.28 3.25
C ASP A 161 -26.23 19.59 2.81
N ALA A 162 -25.45 20.62 2.44
CA ALA A 162 -25.98 21.97 2.22
C ALA A 162 -26.50 22.24 0.79
N ILE A 163 -26.11 21.46 -0.22
CA ILE A 163 -26.32 21.88 -1.64
C ILE A 163 -26.69 20.74 -2.61
N GLY A 164 -26.81 19.48 -2.17
CA GLY A 164 -27.20 18.38 -3.07
C GLY A 164 -26.20 18.10 -4.20
N ILE A 165 -24.94 18.56 -4.05
CA ILE A 165 -23.81 18.25 -4.94
C ILE A 165 -23.14 16.97 -4.41
N PRO A 166 -22.76 15.99 -5.27
CA PRO A 166 -22.07 14.79 -4.82
C PRO A 166 -20.80 15.11 -4.01
N SER A 167 -20.71 14.57 -2.80
CA SER A 167 -19.71 14.83 -1.74
C SER A 167 -18.28 14.36 -2.04
N THR A 168 -18.03 13.88 -3.27
CA THR A 168 -16.84 13.12 -3.66
C THR A 168 -15.73 13.94 -4.31
N THR A 169 -15.94 15.25 -4.53
CA THR A 169 -15.02 16.11 -5.28
C THR A 169 -14.41 17.26 -4.46
N HIS A 170 -14.86 17.45 -3.21
CA HIS A 170 -14.42 18.52 -2.32
C HIS A 170 -14.19 17.96 -0.92
N GLN A 171 -12.93 17.66 -0.60
CA GLN A 171 -12.52 17.10 0.67
C GLN A 171 -11.37 17.92 1.25
N ASP A 172 -11.33 18.09 2.57
CA ASP A 172 -10.12 18.60 3.23
C ASP A 172 -9.15 17.46 3.46
N LEU A 173 -7.84 17.73 3.36
CA LEU A 173 -6.83 16.77 3.80
C LEU A 173 -6.87 16.67 5.33
N PHE A 174 -6.84 15.45 5.85
CA PHE A 174 -6.57 15.17 7.25
C PHE A 174 -5.29 14.35 7.40
N LEU A 175 -4.67 14.51 8.55
CA LEU A 175 -3.62 13.65 9.07
C LEU A 175 -4.00 13.25 10.49
N LEU A 176 -3.86 11.99 10.84
CA LEU A 176 -4.12 11.46 12.17
C LEU A 176 -2.89 10.69 12.63
N LYS A 177 -2.31 11.08 13.77
CA LYS A 177 -1.26 10.31 14.43
C LYS A 177 -1.81 9.55 15.63
N LEU A 178 -1.58 8.24 15.64
CA LEU A 178 -1.85 7.32 16.73
C LEU A 178 -0.53 6.81 17.32
N ASN A 179 -0.50 6.51 18.62
CA ASN A 179 0.64 5.83 19.21
C ASN A 179 0.71 4.34 18.80
N SER A 180 1.77 3.64 19.21
CA SER A 180 1.96 2.20 18.91
C SER A 180 0.84 1.26 19.38
N SER A 181 0.01 1.73 20.32
CA SER A 181 -1.15 1.04 20.88
C SER A 181 -2.48 1.50 20.26
N GLY A 182 -2.44 2.33 19.22
CA GLY A 182 -3.62 2.84 18.53
C GLY A 182 -4.40 3.91 19.32
N THR A 183 -3.77 4.61 20.27
CA THR A 183 -4.38 5.75 20.98
C THR A 183 -4.07 7.06 20.26
N TYR A 184 -5.04 7.98 20.20
CA TYR A 184 -4.88 9.30 19.63
C TYR A 184 -3.70 10.08 20.22
N LEU A 185 -2.91 10.73 19.36
CA LEU A 185 -1.85 11.68 19.75
C LEU A 185 -2.17 13.08 19.24
N TRP A 186 -2.41 13.23 17.94
CA TRP A 186 -2.81 14.49 17.33
C TRP A 186 -3.44 14.28 15.96
N ASP A 187 -4.28 15.23 15.53
CA ASP A 187 -4.72 15.36 14.14
C ASP A 187 -4.31 16.71 13.52
N ARG A 188 -4.22 16.76 12.20
CA ARG A 188 -4.05 18.00 11.42
C ARG A 188 -5.04 18.02 10.27
N ARG A 189 -5.49 19.22 9.94
CA ARG A 189 -6.42 19.48 8.85
C ARG A 189 -5.81 20.55 7.95
N ILE A 190 -5.87 20.34 6.64
CA ILE A 190 -5.51 21.34 5.63
C ILE A 190 -6.77 21.63 4.81
N PRO A 191 -7.36 22.83 4.97
CA PRO A 191 -8.59 23.18 4.28
C PRO A 191 -8.32 23.36 2.79
N LEU A 192 -9.01 22.61 1.93
CA LEU A 192 -8.92 22.80 0.48
C LEU A 192 -9.99 23.80 0.01
N ALA A 193 -9.68 24.57 -1.03
CA ALA A 193 -10.56 25.65 -1.48
C ALA A 193 -11.92 25.08 -1.98
N PRO A 194 -13.07 25.74 -1.71
CA PRO A 194 -14.40 25.23 -2.07
C PRO A 194 -14.68 25.05 -3.57
N GLN A 195 -13.80 25.53 -4.44
CA GLN A 195 -13.88 25.41 -5.91
C GLN A 195 -12.76 24.51 -6.47
N ALA A 196 -11.91 23.95 -5.60
CA ALA A 196 -10.81 23.10 -5.98
C ALA A 196 -11.30 21.66 -6.15
N VAL A 197 -11.27 21.17 -7.38
CA VAL A 197 -11.36 19.73 -7.66
C VAL A 197 -10.01 19.13 -7.27
N ALA A 198 -9.81 18.82 -6.00
CA ALA A 198 -8.63 18.11 -5.56
C ALA A 198 -8.93 16.61 -5.59
N ALA A 199 -8.18 15.85 -6.39
CA ALA A 199 -8.13 14.41 -6.18
C ALA A 199 -7.53 14.17 -4.79
N VAL A 200 -8.21 13.36 -3.99
CA VAL A 200 -7.95 13.13 -2.57
C VAL A 200 -6.74 12.22 -2.33
N ARG A 201 -5.76 12.28 -3.23
CA ARG A 201 -4.57 11.45 -3.13
C ARG A 201 -3.59 12.14 -2.21
N CYS A 202 -3.26 11.47 -1.12
CA CYS A 202 -2.07 11.81 -0.36
C CYS A 202 -1.15 10.59 -0.28
N GLY A 203 0.12 10.78 -0.59
CA GLY A 203 1.17 9.87 -0.14
C GLY A 203 1.71 10.35 1.20
N LEU A 204 2.02 9.41 2.08
CA LEU A 204 2.68 9.67 3.34
C LEU A 204 4.03 8.99 3.40
N GLY A 205 4.95 9.63 4.13
CA GLY A 205 6.22 9.01 4.51
C GLY A 205 6.72 9.62 5.81
N VAL A 206 7.42 8.82 6.61
CA VAL A 206 7.97 9.28 7.89
C VAL A 206 9.48 9.15 7.88
N ALA A 207 10.15 10.27 8.15
CA ALA A 207 11.59 10.31 8.33
C ALA A 207 12.02 9.53 9.58
N THR A 208 13.28 9.09 9.61
CA THR A 208 13.90 8.43 10.78
C THR A 208 13.90 9.29 12.05
N ASN A 209 13.80 10.63 11.90
CA ASN A 209 13.64 11.57 13.01
C ASN A 209 12.18 11.81 13.42
N GLY A 210 11.23 11.09 12.83
CA GLY A 210 9.79 11.19 13.07
C GLY A 210 9.08 12.33 12.32
N ALA A 211 9.78 13.12 11.49
CA ALA A 211 9.14 14.15 10.67
C ALA A 211 8.21 13.49 9.64
N VAL A 212 7.06 14.10 9.39
CA VAL A 212 6.03 13.58 8.50
C VAL A 212 6.10 14.33 7.16
N TYR A 213 6.22 13.59 6.07
CA TYR A 213 6.11 14.11 4.71
C TYR A 213 4.76 13.73 4.13
N VAL A 214 4.16 14.67 3.40
CA VAL A 214 2.89 14.49 2.71
C VAL A 214 3.02 15.09 1.31
N ALA A 215 2.54 14.39 0.29
CA ALA A 215 2.38 14.96 -1.04
C ALA A 215 1.05 14.54 -1.64
N GLY A 216 0.57 15.33 -2.58
CA GLY A 216 -0.69 15.07 -3.25
C GLY A 216 -1.00 16.17 -4.27
N GLU A 217 -2.21 16.15 -4.79
CA GLU A 217 -2.70 17.14 -5.74
C GLU A 217 -3.51 18.22 -5.04
N PHE A 218 -3.45 19.45 -5.56
CA PHE A 218 -4.34 20.53 -5.14
C PHE A 218 -4.64 21.47 -6.29
N ALA A 219 -5.76 22.18 -6.17
CA ALA A 219 -6.15 23.24 -7.09
C ALA A 219 -6.49 24.52 -6.31
N GLY A 220 -6.30 25.67 -6.95
CA GLY A 220 -6.52 26.98 -6.34
C GLY A 220 -5.47 27.34 -5.30
N THR A 221 -5.81 28.28 -4.41
CA THR A 221 -4.93 28.70 -3.31
C THR A 221 -5.28 27.96 -2.03
N VAL A 222 -4.30 27.28 -1.45
CA VAL A 222 -4.43 26.47 -0.23
C VAL A 222 -3.36 26.89 0.77
N ASP A 223 -3.76 27.07 2.03
CA ASP A 223 -2.83 27.27 3.14
C ASP A 223 -2.38 25.92 3.68
N PHE A 224 -1.10 25.59 3.48
CA PHE A 224 -0.52 24.31 3.90
C PHE A 224 0.07 24.35 5.32
N ASP A 225 -0.07 25.44 6.06
CA ASP A 225 0.23 25.48 7.50
C ASP A 225 -1.02 25.05 8.29
N PRO A 226 -1.03 23.88 8.95
CA PRO A 226 -2.19 23.45 9.75
C PRO A 226 -2.26 24.14 11.13
N GLY A 227 -1.34 25.06 11.44
CA GLY A 227 -1.30 25.89 12.63
C GLY A 227 -1.96 27.25 12.45
N ALA A 228 -1.47 28.26 13.18
CA ALA A 228 -1.97 29.64 13.11
C ALA A 228 -1.19 30.53 12.12
N GLY A 229 -0.11 30.00 11.53
CA GLY A 229 0.65 30.69 10.49
C GLY A 229 -0.05 30.62 9.13
N THR A 230 0.66 31.06 8.10
CA THR A 230 0.16 31.00 6.71
C THR A 230 1.29 30.58 5.79
N SER A 231 1.06 29.53 5.03
CA SER A 231 1.95 29.03 3.98
C SER A 231 1.12 28.71 2.73
N ASN A 232 0.64 29.77 2.08
CA ASN A 232 -0.16 29.66 0.88
C ASN A 232 0.65 29.14 -0.31
N LEU A 233 0.16 28.07 -0.93
CA LEU A 233 0.53 27.67 -2.28
C LEU A 233 -0.66 27.90 -3.20
N ALA A 234 -0.40 28.36 -4.42
CA ALA A 234 -1.40 28.49 -5.46
C ALA A 234 -1.06 27.54 -6.60
N SER A 235 -2.02 26.71 -7.02
CA SER A 235 -1.94 26.00 -8.28
C SER A 235 -1.98 26.99 -9.42
N THR A 236 -1.43 26.62 -10.56
CA THR A 236 -1.43 27.51 -11.73
C THR A 236 -2.84 27.56 -12.33
N VAL A 237 -3.19 28.64 -13.01
CA VAL A 237 -4.47 28.73 -13.74
C VAL A 237 -4.21 28.37 -15.20
N GLY A 238 -4.87 27.32 -15.70
CA GLY A 238 -4.86 26.96 -17.11
C GLY A 238 -5.77 27.89 -17.92
N VAL A 239 -5.40 28.16 -19.18
CA VAL A 239 -6.22 28.95 -20.11
C VAL A 239 -6.44 28.14 -21.38
N THR A 240 -7.70 27.92 -21.77
CA THR A 240 -8.01 27.29 -23.07
C THR A 240 -7.65 28.21 -24.23
N SER A 241 -7.49 27.66 -25.44
CA SER A 241 -7.30 28.44 -26.68
C SER A 241 -8.45 29.44 -26.97
N GLY A 242 -9.57 29.35 -26.24
CA GLY A 242 -10.71 30.26 -26.28
C GLY A 242 -10.77 31.28 -25.12
N GLY A 243 -9.74 31.35 -24.27
CA GLY A 243 -9.63 32.33 -23.18
C GLY A 243 -10.40 31.99 -21.90
N ALA A 244 -11.09 30.85 -21.84
CA ALA A 244 -11.73 30.39 -20.61
C ALA A 244 -10.68 29.80 -19.65
N ALA A 245 -10.62 30.34 -18.43
CA ALA A 245 -9.79 29.86 -17.34
C ALA A 245 -10.42 28.62 -16.68
N TYR A 246 -9.59 27.63 -16.36
CA TYR A 246 -9.96 26.46 -15.56
C TYR A 246 -8.88 26.21 -14.50
N SER A 247 -9.26 25.62 -13.37
CA SER A 247 -8.28 25.20 -12.36
C SER A 247 -7.51 24.00 -12.87
N THR A 248 -6.18 24.12 -12.98
CA THR A 248 -5.30 22.96 -13.11
C THR A 248 -4.89 22.47 -11.73
N THR A 249 -4.61 21.18 -11.65
CA THR A 249 -4.03 20.57 -10.45
C THR A 249 -2.51 20.69 -10.51
N ASP A 250 -1.92 21.15 -9.41
CA ASP A 250 -0.48 21.10 -9.20
C ASP A 250 -0.21 20.12 -8.04
N ILE A 251 1.04 19.68 -7.89
CA ILE A 251 1.46 18.81 -6.79
C ILE A 251 1.95 19.65 -5.62
N TYR A 252 1.44 19.38 -4.42
CA TYR A 252 2.00 19.91 -3.19
C TYR A 252 2.94 18.90 -2.54
N MET A 253 3.91 19.42 -1.80
CA MET A 253 4.81 18.67 -0.93
C MET A 253 4.88 19.41 0.39
N LEU A 254 4.61 18.71 1.48
CA LEU A 254 4.52 19.24 2.82
C LEU A 254 5.41 18.45 3.76
N LYS A 255 6.11 19.16 4.64
CA LYS A 255 6.79 18.59 5.79
C LYS A 255 6.23 19.15 7.09
N LEU A 256 5.94 18.24 8.01
CA LEU A 256 5.61 18.54 9.40
C LEU A 256 6.67 17.96 10.34
N ALA A 257 6.89 18.63 11.47
CA ALA A 257 7.66 18.05 12.58
C ALA A 257 6.92 16.85 13.20
N PRO A 258 7.58 16.01 14.02
CA PRO A 258 6.95 14.83 14.64
C PRO A 258 5.69 15.13 15.47
N ALA A 259 5.61 16.36 16.00
CA ALA A 259 4.46 16.85 16.76
C ALA A 259 3.32 17.39 15.87
N GLY A 260 3.44 17.30 14.54
CA GLY A 260 2.48 17.81 13.57
C GLY A 260 2.56 19.32 13.31
N THR A 261 3.59 20.02 13.80
CA THR A 261 3.78 21.45 13.53
C THR A 261 4.38 21.67 12.14
N PHE A 262 3.96 22.73 11.45
CA PHE A 262 4.45 23.09 10.12
C PHE A 262 5.98 23.26 10.08
N ALA A 263 6.62 22.76 9.03
CA ALA A 263 8.03 23.02 8.74
C ALA A 263 8.21 23.73 7.40
N TRP A 264 7.70 23.14 6.30
CA TRP A 264 7.69 23.78 4.99
C TRP A 264 6.63 23.16 4.08
N ALA A 265 6.16 23.93 3.10
CA ALA A 265 5.40 23.44 1.95
C ALA A 265 6.05 23.94 0.65
N ARG A 266 5.98 23.12 -0.41
CA ARG A 266 6.48 23.39 -1.76
C ARG A 266 5.47 22.92 -2.79
N ARG A 267 5.55 23.52 -3.97
CA ARG A 267 4.72 23.18 -5.14
C ARG A 267 5.62 22.67 -6.27
N VAL A 268 5.10 21.73 -7.03
CA VAL A 268 5.57 21.40 -8.38
C VAL A 268 4.36 21.52 -9.30
N GLY A 269 4.43 22.42 -10.28
CA GLY A 269 3.40 22.47 -11.30
C GLY A 269 3.55 23.59 -12.32
N GLY A 270 2.89 23.41 -13.46
CA GLY A 270 2.95 24.23 -14.65
C GLY A 270 1.56 24.70 -15.09
N THR A 271 1.39 25.09 -16.35
CA THR A 271 0.09 25.58 -16.86
C THR A 271 -0.91 24.48 -17.22
N ALA A 272 -0.53 23.21 -17.04
CA ALA A 272 -1.36 22.05 -17.29
C ALA A 272 -1.59 21.27 -15.99
N ASN A 273 -2.25 20.12 -16.06
CA ASN A 273 -2.44 19.28 -14.89
C ASN A 273 -1.16 18.48 -14.60
N GLU A 274 -0.73 18.52 -13.35
CA GLU A 274 0.20 17.57 -12.78
C GLU A 274 -0.56 16.57 -11.91
N GLU A 275 -0.13 15.31 -11.97
CA GLU A 275 -0.71 14.21 -11.21
C GLU A 275 0.32 13.62 -10.26
N PHE A 276 -0.10 13.45 -9.01
CA PHE A 276 0.72 12.83 -7.98
C PHE A 276 0.70 11.30 -8.15
N GLY A 277 1.89 10.69 -8.16
CA GLY A 277 2.04 9.24 -8.17
C GLY A 277 2.17 8.68 -6.77
N ASP A 278 3.35 8.85 -6.17
CA ASP A 278 3.69 8.26 -4.89
C ASP A 278 4.80 9.06 -4.18
N LEU A 279 5.00 8.76 -2.89
CA LEU A 279 5.97 9.40 -2.02
C LEU A 279 6.81 8.35 -1.28
N ALA A 280 8.13 8.50 -1.33
CA ALA A 280 9.07 7.73 -0.51
C ALA A 280 9.99 8.65 0.30
N VAL A 281 10.58 8.10 1.36
CA VAL A 281 11.55 8.80 2.22
C VAL A 281 12.80 7.95 2.33
N ASP A 282 13.94 8.48 1.93
CA ASP A 282 15.20 7.73 2.03
C ASP A 282 15.79 7.76 3.45
N ALA A 283 16.80 6.90 3.68
CA ALA A 283 17.50 6.83 4.95
C ALA A 283 18.21 8.14 5.37
N SER A 284 18.40 9.08 4.45
CA SER A 284 18.94 10.43 4.72
C SER A 284 17.84 11.46 5.00
N ASN A 285 16.58 11.02 5.15
CA ASN A 285 15.39 11.84 5.38
C ASN A 285 15.05 12.79 4.22
N ASN A 286 15.51 12.49 3.01
CA ASN A 286 15.11 13.19 1.80
C ASN A 286 13.73 12.68 1.37
N MET A 287 12.92 13.57 0.83
CA MET A 287 11.62 13.26 0.26
C MET A 287 11.77 12.96 -1.23
N LEU A 288 11.10 11.92 -1.68
CA LEU A 288 11.01 11.53 -3.08
C LEU A 288 9.56 11.54 -3.51
N VAL A 289 9.30 12.12 -4.68
CA VAL A 289 7.96 12.18 -5.27
C VAL A 289 8.03 11.73 -6.71
N SER A 290 7.14 10.83 -7.09
CA SER A 290 6.86 10.48 -8.48
C SER A 290 5.53 11.07 -8.92
N GLY A 291 5.33 11.12 -10.23
CA GLY A 291 4.07 11.54 -10.79
C GLY A 291 4.19 11.76 -12.28
N GLY A 292 3.21 12.45 -12.83
CA GLY A 292 3.31 12.95 -14.19
C GLY A 292 2.91 14.40 -14.34
N PHE A 293 3.24 14.90 -15.51
CA PHE A 293 3.15 16.31 -15.82
C PHE A 293 2.94 16.50 -17.32
N GLU A 294 2.31 17.60 -17.69
CA GLU A 294 2.15 18.00 -19.09
C GLU A 294 2.70 19.42 -19.29
N GLY A 295 3.39 19.66 -20.40
CA GLY A 295 4.01 20.95 -20.68
C GLY A 295 5.33 21.13 -19.97
N THR A 296 5.65 22.36 -19.58
CA THR A 296 6.93 22.70 -18.94
C THR A 296 6.72 23.00 -17.47
N VAL A 297 7.40 22.24 -16.61
CA VAL A 297 7.30 22.36 -15.15
C VAL A 297 8.69 22.64 -14.58
N ASP A 298 8.76 23.58 -13.64
CA ASP A 298 9.96 23.81 -12.84
C ASP A 298 9.89 22.92 -11.59
N PHE A 299 10.77 21.92 -11.54
CA PHE A 299 10.87 20.99 -10.42
C PHE A 299 11.80 21.50 -9.32
N ASN A 300 12.47 22.63 -9.54
CA ASN A 300 13.35 23.21 -8.54
C ASN A 300 12.58 24.24 -7.68
N PRO A 301 12.29 23.95 -6.40
CA PRO A 301 11.64 24.91 -5.51
C PRO A 301 12.53 26.10 -5.09
N SER A 302 13.81 26.14 -5.52
CA SER A 302 14.75 27.24 -5.24
C SER A 302 14.78 28.27 -6.38
N PRO A 303 15.40 29.46 -6.20
CA PRO A 303 15.34 30.55 -7.18
C PRO A 303 15.99 30.27 -8.54
N MET A 304 16.65 29.12 -8.73
CA MET A 304 17.24 28.73 -10.01
C MET A 304 16.23 27.93 -10.83
N ASN A 305 15.73 28.51 -11.91
CA ASN A 305 14.79 27.83 -12.79
C ASN A 305 15.44 26.60 -13.46
N LEU A 306 14.87 25.41 -13.23
CA LEU A 306 15.28 24.16 -13.90
C LEU A 306 14.07 23.52 -14.58
N PRO A 307 13.54 24.15 -15.66
CA PRO A 307 12.35 23.65 -16.33
C PRO A 307 12.63 22.32 -17.04
N LEU A 308 11.76 21.34 -16.79
CA LEU A 308 11.70 20.09 -17.55
C LEU A 308 10.43 20.10 -18.41
N ALA A 309 10.56 19.65 -19.66
CA ALA A 309 9.45 19.58 -20.59
C ALA A 309 8.92 18.15 -20.71
N SER A 310 7.60 18.01 -20.78
CA SER A 310 6.94 16.75 -21.09
C SER A 310 7.16 16.41 -22.58
N PRO A 311 6.99 15.14 -22.98
CA PRO A 311 7.07 14.76 -24.39
C PRO A 311 6.08 15.56 -25.24
N ALA A 312 6.39 15.76 -26.52
CA ALA A 312 5.49 16.45 -27.44
C ALA A 312 5.43 15.74 -28.79
N LEU A 313 4.23 15.73 -29.39
CA LEU A 313 4.00 15.26 -30.76
C LEU A 313 3.31 16.35 -31.56
N ASN A 314 3.90 16.73 -32.71
CA ASN A 314 3.38 17.79 -33.58
C ASN A 314 3.10 19.12 -32.85
N GLY A 315 3.95 19.49 -31.89
CA GLY A 315 3.83 20.73 -31.11
C GLY A 315 2.77 20.71 -30.01
N ARG A 316 2.11 19.57 -29.77
CA ARG A 316 1.22 19.36 -28.62
C ARG A 316 1.96 18.59 -27.53
N SER A 317 1.98 19.14 -26.32
CA SER A 317 2.47 18.44 -25.12
C SER A 317 1.64 17.18 -24.87
N LEU A 318 2.32 16.14 -24.42
CA LEU A 318 1.74 14.87 -24.02
C LEU A 318 2.14 14.61 -22.56
N PRO A 319 1.38 13.79 -21.82
CA PRO A 319 1.76 13.42 -20.46
C PRO A 319 3.13 12.76 -20.43
N GLY A 320 3.98 13.21 -19.52
CA GLY A 320 5.26 12.58 -19.19
C GLY A 320 5.29 12.15 -17.73
N ASP A 321 6.27 11.33 -17.37
CA ASP A 321 6.54 10.96 -15.98
C ASP A 321 7.74 11.69 -15.39
N PHE A 322 7.79 11.78 -14.06
CA PHE A 322 8.94 12.32 -13.34
C PHE A 322 9.25 11.55 -12.06
N ALA A 323 10.50 11.69 -11.61
CA ALA A 323 10.87 11.51 -10.21
C ALA A 323 11.64 12.74 -9.74
N LEU A 324 11.24 13.26 -8.58
CA LEU A 324 11.82 14.40 -7.89
C LEU A 324 12.39 13.95 -6.55
N LYS A 325 13.58 14.44 -6.21
CA LYS A 325 14.16 14.29 -4.87
C LYS A 325 14.47 15.65 -4.26
N LEU A 326 13.93 15.89 -3.08
CA LEU A 326 14.19 17.05 -2.24
C LEU A 326 14.86 16.63 -0.94
N ALA A 327 15.82 17.41 -0.47
CA ALA A 327 16.39 17.18 0.83
C ALA A 327 15.43 17.54 1.96
N ALA A 328 15.80 17.16 3.18
CA ALA A 328 14.98 17.40 4.37
C ALA A 328 14.63 18.89 4.62
N ASP A 329 15.45 19.80 4.15
CA ASP A 329 15.27 21.27 4.21
C ASP A 329 14.60 21.86 2.95
N ALA A 330 14.03 21.00 2.10
CA ALA A 330 13.47 21.32 0.79
C ALA A 330 14.49 21.79 -0.27
N THR A 331 15.79 21.60 -0.05
CA THR A 331 16.79 21.85 -1.11
C THR A 331 16.66 20.83 -2.24
N PHE A 332 16.66 21.31 -3.48
CA PHE A 332 16.59 20.45 -4.66
C PHE A 332 17.81 19.53 -4.75
N ARG A 333 17.60 18.24 -5.03
CA ARG A 333 18.67 17.29 -5.33
C ARG A 333 18.73 16.96 -6.81
N PHE A 334 17.63 16.46 -7.35
CA PHE A 334 17.46 16.21 -8.78
C PHE A 334 15.98 16.08 -9.12
N ALA A 335 15.67 16.26 -10.40
CA ALA A 335 14.46 15.79 -11.03
C ALA A 335 14.84 15.13 -12.35
N VAL A 336 14.22 14.00 -12.66
CA VAL A 336 14.42 13.29 -13.91
C VAL A 336 13.08 12.93 -14.54
N THR A 337 13.07 12.88 -15.86
CA THR A 337 11.91 12.44 -16.65
C THR A 337 12.33 11.31 -17.57
N SER A 338 11.37 10.52 -18.04
CA SER A 338 11.63 9.52 -19.09
C SER A 338 11.87 10.13 -20.47
N GLY A 339 11.27 11.29 -20.74
CA GLY A 339 11.08 11.81 -22.10
C GLY A 339 10.09 10.99 -22.94
N ASP A 340 9.41 10.00 -22.35
CA ASP A 340 8.42 9.15 -23.01
C ASP A 340 7.00 9.56 -22.66
N VAL A 341 6.07 9.28 -23.58
CA VAL A 341 4.64 9.49 -23.35
C VAL A 341 4.17 8.51 -22.28
N ALA A 342 3.88 9.05 -21.10
CA ALA A 342 3.27 8.32 -20.01
C ALA A 342 1.77 8.14 -20.28
N VAL A 343 1.23 7.00 -19.88
CA VAL A 343 -0.22 6.69 -19.99
C VAL A 343 -0.82 6.58 -18.61
N ASP A 344 -0.11 5.94 -17.71
CA ASP A 344 -0.38 6.06 -16.28
C ASP A 344 0.76 6.86 -15.65
N ILE A 345 0.37 8.03 -15.18
CA ILE A 345 1.23 9.03 -14.55
C ILE A 345 1.31 8.84 -13.04
N ARG A 346 0.67 7.80 -12.49
CA ARG A 346 0.62 7.51 -11.05
C ARG A 346 1.55 6.37 -10.64
N GLY A 347 2.82 6.53 -11.00
CA GLY A 347 3.85 5.52 -10.77
C GLY A 347 4.34 5.44 -9.32
N GLY A 348 4.66 4.24 -8.84
CA GLY A 348 5.23 3.99 -7.52
C GLY A 348 6.70 4.40 -7.43
N ILE A 349 7.16 4.79 -6.24
CA ILE A 349 8.55 5.16 -5.98
C ILE A 349 9.03 4.57 -4.65
N ASP A 350 10.24 4.03 -4.62
CA ASP A 350 10.86 3.52 -3.38
C ASP A 350 12.38 3.72 -3.43
N THR A 351 13.06 3.45 -2.31
CA THR A 351 14.53 3.58 -2.19
C THR A 351 15.19 2.39 -1.52
N ASP A 352 16.44 2.11 -1.90
CA ASP A 352 17.28 1.19 -1.13
C ASP A 352 18.04 1.92 -0.01
N ALA A 353 18.68 1.14 0.87
CA ALA A 353 19.50 1.67 1.96
C ALA A 353 20.68 2.55 1.49
N ALA A 354 21.11 2.44 0.22
CA ALA A 354 22.13 3.31 -0.37
C ALA A 354 21.55 4.63 -0.92
N GLY A 355 20.22 4.82 -0.84
CA GLY A 355 19.51 5.99 -1.31
C GLY A 355 19.29 6.01 -2.83
N ASN A 356 19.53 4.88 -3.52
CA ASN A 356 19.12 4.73 -4.92
C ASN A 356 17.61 4.74 -5.01
N VAL A 357 17.08 5.20 -6.13
CA VAL A 357 15.65 5.43 -6.34
C VAL A 357 15.13 4.45 -7.36
N PHE A 358 14.03 3.80 -7.03
CA PHE A 358 13.33 2.88 -7.90
C PHE A 358 11.99 3.48 -8.27
N LEU A 359 11.68 3.46 -9.56
CA LEU A 359 10.50 4.12 -10.11
C LEU A 359 9.78 3.15 -11.05
N ALA A 360 8.50 2.93 -10.80
CA ALA A 360 7.61 2.16 -11.67
C ALA A 360 6.63 3.10 -12.36
N THR A 361 6.62 3.13 -13.69
CA THR A 361 5.65 3.93 -14.47
C THR A 361 5.10 3.13 -15.64
N GLN A 362 4.01 3.60 -16.25
CA GLN A 362 3.48 3.01 -17.47
C GLN A 362 3.66 3.95 -18.67
N ARG A 363 4.01 3.36 -19.80
CA ARG A 363 4.29 4.06 -21.05
C ARG A 363 3.37 3.59 -22.17
N ALA A 364 2.97 4.50 -23.06
CA ALA A 364 2.33 4.16 -24.32
C ALA A 364 3.34 3.50 -25.26
N VAL A 365 3.06 2.29 -25.73
CA VAL A 365 3.77 1.67 -26.84
C VAL A 365 3.06 1.99 -28.15
N ASP A 366 1.73 1.88 -28.18
CA ASP A 366 0.87 2.37 -29.26
C ASP A 366 -0.47 2.87 -28.71
N ALA A 367 -1.43 3.20 -29.58
CA ALA A 367 -2.75 3.71 -29.19
C ALA A 367 -3.57 2.73 -28.32
N THR A 368 -3.12 1.48 -28.24
CA THR A 368 -3.82 0.38 -27.62
C THR A 368 -2.92 -0.37 -26.64
N THR A 369 -1.59 -0.35 -26.81
CA THR A 369 -0.66 -1.10 -25.96
C THR A 369 0.11 -0.23 -24.98
N PHE A 370 0.20 -0.71 -23.73
CA PHE A 370 0.99 -0.09 -22.65
C PHE A 370 2.07 -1.06 -22.17
N GLU A 371 3.19 -0.52 -21.70
CA GLU A 371 4.26 -1.28 -21.05
C GLU A 371 4.59 -0.71 -19.67
N THR A 372 4.90 -1.60 -18.74
CA THR A 372 5.46 -1.22 -17.44
C THR A 372 6.95 -0.96 -17.61
N ARG A 373 7.39 0.21 -17.15
CA ARG A 373 8.78 0.62 -17.14
C ARG A 373 9.26 0.76 -15.70
N LEU A 374 10.35 0.08 -15.40
CA LEU A 374 11.04 0.23 -14.12
C LEU A 374 12.39 0.86 -14.34
N ARG A 375 12.75 1.78 -13.46
CA ARG A 375 14.05 2.44 -13.48
C ARG A 375 14.69 2.37 -12.11
N LYS A 376 16.01 2.18 -12.11
CA LYS A 376 16.86 2.49 -10.96
C LYS A 376 17.69 3.72 -11.28
N LEU A 377 17.57 4.73 -10.44
CA LEU A 377 18.44 5.89 -10.42
C LEU A 377 19.40 5.75 -9.24
N SER A 378 20.61 6.24 -9.40
CA SER A 378 21.54 6.39 -8.28
C SER A 378 21.01 7.42 -7.27
N ALA A 379 21.62 7.49 -6.09
CA ALA A 379 21.26 8.49 -5.08
C ALA A 379 21.35 9.95 -5.54
N ILE A 380 22.08 10.22 -6.63
CA ILE A 380 22.24 11.54 -7.26
C ILE A 380 21.42 11.70 -8.56
N GLY A 381 20.54 10.76 -8.89
CA GLY A 381 19.62 10.86 -10.04
C GLY A 381 20.19 10.35 -11.37
N ALA A 382 21.43 9.86 -11.42
CA ALA A 382 21.95 9.24 -12.64
C ALA A 382 21.30 7.87 -12.88
N MET A 383 20.83 7.60 -14.10
CA MET A 383 20.25 6.31 -14.48
C MET A 383 21.27 5.17 -14.28
N VAL A 384 20.89 4.14 -13.53
CA VAL A 384 21.69 2.93 -13.30
C VAL A 384 21.22 1.82 -14.23
N TRP A 385 19.91 1.58 -14.29
CA TRP A 385 19.29 0.69 -15.27
C TRP A 385 17.85 1.12 -15.56
N ASP A 386 17.38 0.70 -16.72
CA ASP A 386 16.03 0.94 -17.25
C ASP A 386 15.53 -0.36 -17.86
N ALA A 387 14.50 -0.95 -17.25
CA ALA A 387 13.92 -2.22 -17.63
C ALA A 387 12.48 -2.02 -18.10
N ARG A 388 12.08 -2.77 -19.11
CA ARG A 388 10.75 -2.69 -19.74
C ARG A 388 10.16 -4.07 -19.85
N PHE A 389 8.87 -4.23 -19.55
CA PHE A 389 8.20 -5.51 -19.71
C PHE A 389 6.72 -5.37 -20.07
N SER A 390 6.29 -6.34 -20.89
CA SER A 390 4.92 -6.59 -21.40
C SER A 390 4.24 -5.45 -22.18
N PRO A 391 4.07 -5.56 -23.51
CA PRO A 391 3.06 -4.80 -24.25
C PRO A 391 1.67 -5.44 -24.08
N VAL A 392 0.68 -4.68 -23.63
CA VAL A 392 -0.67 -5.20 -23.38
C VAL A 392 -1.73 -4.44 -24.19
N PRO A 393 -2.51 -5.07 -25.11
CA PRO A 393 -3.63 -4.39 -25.77
C PRO A 393 -4.80 -4.13 -24.80
N PRO A 394 -5.59 -3.07 -25.03
CA PRO A 394 -6.55 -2.52 -24.08
C PRO A 394 -7.84 -3.34 -24.19
N LEU A 395 -8.49 -3.61 -23.07
CA LEU A 395 -9.89 -4.00 -23.12
C LEU A 395 -10.73 -2.86 -22.55
N GLY A 396 -11.84 -2.60 -23.24
CA GLY A 396 -12.73 -1.49 -22.99
C GLY A 396 -13.27 -1.49 -21.57
N GLU A 397 -13.35 -0.26 -21.03
CA GLU A 397 -13.98 0.10 -19.77
C GLU A 397 -13.51 -0.68 -18.53
N VAL A 398 -12.29 -0.41 -18.04
CA VAL A 398 -12.01 -0.47 -16.59
C VAL A 398 -11.06 0.67 -16.19
N SER A 399 -11.42 1.30 -15.08
CA SER A 399 -10.91 2.53 -14.49
C SER A 399 -9.44 2.49 -14.06
N PHE A 400 -8.75 3.62 -14.28
CA PHE A 400 -7.42 3.98 -13.80
C PHE A 400 -7.36 4.07 -12.26
N VAL A 401 -6.67 3.15 -11.57
CA VAL A 401 -6.30 3.33 -10.14
C VAL A 401 -4.99 2.59 -9.79
N ILE A 402 -4.01 3.37 -9.33
CA ILE A 402 -2.83 3.13 -8.46
C ILE A 402 -1.99 1.84 -8.64
N SER A 403 -0.72 2.03 -8.99
CA SER A 403 0.36 1.16 -8.51
C SER A 403 1.31 2.00 -7.64
N ARG A 404 1.08 2.02 -6.32
CA ARG A 404 2.14 2.32 -5.35
C ARG A 404 3.09 1.12 -5.23
N GLY A 405 2.55 -0.08 -5.49
CA GLY A 405 3.17 -1.36 -5.17
C GLY A 405 4.44 -1.70 -5.91
N LEU A 406 5.52 -1.05 -5.49
CA LEU A 406 6.84 -1.61 -5.55
C LEU A 406 7.49 -1.55 -4.17
N THR A 407 8.33 -2.53 -3.88
CA THR A 407 9.12 -2.56 -2.66
C THR A 407 10.50 -3.11 -2.95
N VAL A 408 11.51 -2.63 -2.22
CA VAL A 408 12.89 -3.06 -2.38
C VAL A 408 13.33 -3.92 -1.20
N ASP A 409 13.87 -5.11 -1.47
CA ASP A 409 14.45 -5.95 -0.42
C ASP A 409 15.86 -5.50 -0.01
N GLY A 410 16.37 -6.05 1.10
CA GLY A 410 17.72 -5.75 1.59
C GLY A 410 18.86 -6.17 0.65
N SER A 411 18.58 -6.96 -0.39
CA SER A 411 19.54 -7.33 -1.45
C SER A 411 19.47 -6.39 -2.66
N GLY A 412 18.58 -5.38 -2.65
CA GLY A 412 18.37 -4.44 -3.74
C GLY A 412 17.56 -5.03 -4.90
N ASN A 413 16.81 -6.12 -4.67
CA ASN A 413 15.81 -6.59 -5.62
C ASN A 413 14.53 -5.78 -5.44
N VAL A 414 13.89 -5.45 -6.55
CA VAL A 414 12.60 -4.76 -6.59
C VAL A 414 11.51 -5.78 -6.83
N PHE A 415 10.44 -5.72 -6.06
CA PHE A 415 9.21 -6.43 -6.32
C PHE A 415 8.15 -5.42 -6.73
N VAL A 416 7.37 -5.72 -7.77
CA VAL A 416 6.31 -4.84 -8.25
C VAL A 416 5.06 -5.64 -8.57
N VAL A 417 3.89 -5.10 -8.24
CA VAL A 417 2.61 -5.62 -8.73
C VAL A 417 2.35 -5.06 -10.13
N ASP A 418 2.29 -5.95 -11.11
CA ASP A 418 2.05 -5.60 -12.51
C ASP A 418 0.52 -5.51 -12.72
N TYR A 419 -0.02 -4.35 -12.33
CA TYR A 419 -1.44 -4.02 -12.40
C TYR A 419 -1.99 -4.24 -13.83
N GLY A 420 -3.20 -4.78 -13.94
CA GLY A 420 -3.81 -5.18 -15.21
C GLY A 420 -3.25 -6.47 -15.81
N ASN A 421 -1.99 -6.82 -15.51
CA ASN A 421 -1.43 -8.14 -15.82
C ASN A 421 -1.70 -9.17 -14.73
N ASN A 422 -2.13 -8.77 -13.52
CA ASN A 422 -2.46 -9.66 -12.41
C ASN A 422 -1.27 -10.59 -12.03
N THR A 423 -0.07 -10.01 -11.96
CA THR A 423 1.14 -10.75 -11.57
C THR A 423 2.03 -9.96 -10.62
N LEU A 424 2.85 -10.67 -9.86
CA LEU A 424 3.97 -10.13 -9.08
C LEU A 424 5.27 -10.36 -9.85
N ARG A 425 6.05 -9.30 -10.05
CA ARG A 425 7.34 -9.33 -10.75
C ARG A 425 8.48 -9.07 -9.77
N GLN A 426 9.63 -9.70 -10.03
CA GLN A 426 10.90 -9.41 -9.36
C GLN A 426 11.89 -8.88 -10.38
N ILE A 427 12.69 -7.93 -9.93
CA ILE A 427 13.76 -7.33 -10.70
C ILE A 427 15.00 -7.37 -9.82
N THR A 428 16.03 -8.06 -10.30
CA THR A 428 17.29 -8.12 -9.55
C THR A 428 18.00 -6.78 -9.55
N ALA A 429 18.97 -6.59 -8.64
CA ALA A 429 19.82 -5.39 -8.65
C ALA A 429 20.51 -5.14 -10.00
N ALA A 430 20.71 -6.19 -10.81
CA ALA A 430 21.27 -6.15 -12.17
C ALA A 430 20.23 -5.84 -13.28
N GLY A 431 18.97 -5.61 -12.93
CA GLY A 431 17.89 -5.28 -13.88
C GLY A 431 17.25 -6.49 -14.57
N VAL A 432 17.54 -7.72 -14.15
CA VAL A 432 16.90 -8.93 -14.71
C VAL A 432 15.50 -9.08 -14.14
N VAL A 433 14.49 -9.16 -15.02
CA VAL A 433 13.06 -9.25 -14.68
C VAL A 433 12.57 -10.70 -14.74
N SER A 434 11.78 -11.12 -13.75
CA SER A 434 11.07 -12.41 -13.72
C SER A 434 9.66 -12.26 -13.13
N THR A 435 8.75 -13.16 -13.51
CA THR A 435 7.45 -13.30 -12.82
C THR A 435 7.61 -14.24 -11.63
N VAL A 436 7.31 -13.76 -10.43
CA VAL A 436 7.40 -14.55 -9.19
C VAL A 436 6.10 -15.24 -8.87
N ALA A 437 4.96 -14.60 -9.15
CA ALA A 437 3.64 -15.16 -8.94
C ALA A 437 2.62 -14.58 -9.92
N GLY A 438 1.56 -15.33 -10.20
CA GLY A 438 0.50 -14.89 -11.10
C GLY A 438 0.68 -15.38 -12.53
N ALA A 439 -0.40 -15.37 -13.30
CA ALA A 439 -0.35 -15.57 -14.75
C ALA A 439 -0.94 -14.35 -15.45
N VAL A 440 -0.22 -13.86 -16.45
CA VAL A 440 -0.57 -12.64 -17.19
C VAL A 440 -2.04 -12.68 -17.64
N LYS A 441 -2.81 -11.71 -17.17
CA LYS A 441 -4.25 -11.51 -17.43
C LYS A 441 -5.18 -12.63 -16.98
N ILE A 442 -4.68 -13.62 -16.25
CA ILE A 442 -5.55 -14.64 -15.69
C ILE A 442 -5.97 -14.17 -14.29
N ILE A 443 -7.16 -13.60 -14.25
CA ILE A 443 -7.81 -13.15 -13.01
C ILE A 443 -8.24 -14.38 -12.21
N GLY A 444 -8.15 -14.26 -10.89
CA GLY A 444 -8.75 -15.20 -9.96
C GLY A 444 -8.24 -14.96 -8.55
N ASP A 445 -8.67 -15.81 -7.65
CA ASP A 445 -8.33 -15.77 -6.23
C ASP A 445 -7.47 -16.96 -5.78
N THR A 446 -7.01 -17.76 -6.74
CA THR A 446 -6.37 -19.05 -6.49
C THR A 446 -4.99 -18.90 -5.85
N ASP A 447 -4.89 -19.58 -4.73
CA ASP A 447 -3.64 -19.79 -4.04
C ASP A 447 -2.78 -20.87 -4.74
N SER A 448 -2.09 -20.49 -5.84
CA SER A 448 -1.01 -21.18 -6.62
C SER A 448 0.51 -20.76 -6.56
N VAL A 449 1.52 -21.63 -6.42
CA VAL A 449 2.93 -21.16 -6.50
C VAL A 449 3.26 -20.65 -7.91
N GLY A 450 4.11 -19.62 -8.02
CA GLY A 450 4.59 -19.17 -9.33
C GLY A 450 3.45 -18.79 -10.28
N SER A 451 3.53 -19.30 -11.51
CA SER A 451 2.51 -19.05 -12.55
C SER A 451 1.15 -19.70 -12.27
N ALA A 452 0.99 -20.49 -11.21
CA ALA A 452 -0.30 -21.04 -10.83
C ALA A 452 -1.09 -20.10 -9.92
N ALA A 453 -0.44 -19.09 -9.30
CA ALA A 453 -1.12 -18.08 -8.47
C ALA A 453 -2.09 -17.26 -9.31
N ARG A 454 -3.16 -16.76 -8.70
CA ARG A 454 -4.06 -15.81 -9.34
C ARG A 454 -4.30 -14.63 -8.42
N PHE A 455 -4.34 -13.45 -9.03
CA PHE A 455 -4.66 -12.17 -8.40
C PHE A 455 -5.84 -11.53 -9.16
N PHE A 456 -6.49 -10.56 -8.54
CA PHE A 456 -7.47 -9.70 -9.15
C PHE A 456 -7.19 -8.24 -8.76
N ASP A 457 -6.61 -7.50 -9.71
CA ASP A 457 -6.23 -6.09 -9.57
C ASP A 457 -5.37 -5.84 -8.33
N PRO A 458 -4.17 -6.44 -8.23
CA PRO A 458 -3.27 -6.14 -7.13
C PRO A 458 -2.75 -4.70 -7.24
N THR A 459 -2.84 -3.93 -6.15
CA THR A 459 -2.58 -2.48 -6.16
C THR A 459 -1.34 -2.07 -5.37
N ASP A 460 -0.91 -2.90 -4.41
CA ASP A 460 0.22 -2.59 -3.55
C ASP A 460 1.05 -3.82 -3.14
N VAL A 461 2.32 -3.62 -2.82
CA VAL A 461 3.21 -4.64 -2.24
C VAL A 461 4.25 -4.04 -1.31
N VAL A 462 4.41 -4.62 -0.12
CA VAL A 462 5.43 -4.22 0.87
C VAL A 462 6.24 -5.43 1.34
N ALA A 463 7.53 -5.23 1.61
CA ALA A 463 8.43 -6.26 2.11
C ALA A 463 8.66 -6.13 3.64
N ASP A 464 8.72 -7.25 4.35
CA ASP A 464 9.20 -7.31 5.75
C ASP A 464 10.68 -7.74 5.87
N GLY A 465 11.37 -7.84 4.74
CA GLY A 465 12.73 -8.37 4.60
C GLY A 465 12.82 -9.87 4.35
N SER A 466 11.79 -10.66 4.71
CA SER A 466 11.71 -12.11 4.49
C SER A 466 10.55 -12.53 3.57
N SER A 467 9.56 -11.66 3.46
CA SER A 467 8.29 -11.90 2.80
C SER A 467 7.79 -10.61 2.17
N LEU A 468 6.87 -10.77 1.22
CA LEU A 468 6.12 -9.72 0.56
C LEU A 468 4.66 -9.84 0.97
N TYR A 469 3.98 -8.72 1.15
CA TYR A 469 2.54 -8.64 1.37
C TYR A 469 1.92 -7.85 0.24
N ILE A 470 1.03 -8.48 -0.51
CA ILE A 470 0.39 -7.96 -1.71
C ILE A 470 -1.06 -7.61 -1.37
N VAL A 471 -1.47 -6.37 -1.65
CA VAL A 471 -2.87 -5.97 -1.59
C VAL A 471 -3.56 -6.42 -2.86
N ASP A 472 -4.38 -7.46 -2.76
CA ASP A 472 -5.16 -8.05 -3.86
C ASP A 472 -6.57 -7.47 -3.85
N SER A 473 -6.67 -6.21 -4.27
CA SER A 473 -7.79 -5.30 -3.96
C SER A 473 -9.14 -5.82 -4.43
N SER A 474 -9.28 -6.28 -5.67
CA SER A 474 -10.58 -6.75 -6.18
C SER A 474 -10.99 -8.11 -5.59
N ASN A 475 -10.05 -8.84 -4.97
CA ASN A 475 -10.36 -10.02 -4.17
C ASN A 475 -10.60 -9.70 -2.68
N ASN A 476 -10.37 -8.45 -2.23
CA ASN A 476 -10.43 -8.04 -0.82
C ASN A 476 -9.49 -8.85 0.09
N LEU A 477 -8.32 -9.21 -0.42
CA LEU A 477 -7.35 -10.06 0.28
C LEU A 477 -6.00 -9.36 0.43
N ILE A 478 -5.28 -9.74 1.47
CA ILE A 478 -3.84 -9.51 1.55
C ILE A 478 -3.13 -10.85 1.48
N ARG A 479 -2.19 -10.92 0.55
CA ARG A 479 -1.50 -12.14 0.19
C ARG A 479 -0.05 -12.06 0.59
N LYS A 480 0.41 -13.05 1.34
CA LYS A 480 1.82 -13.20 1.65
C LYS A 480 2.51 -13.98 0.53
N ALA A 481 3.68 -13.53 0.10
CA ALA A 481 4.56 -14.26 -0.82
C ALA A 481 5.98 -14.31 -0.25
N VAL A 482 6.68 -15.42 -0.43
CA VAL A 482 8.10 -15.55 -0.09
C VAL A 482 8.89 -15.62 -1.40
N PRO A 483 9.77 -14.65 -1.70
CA PRO A 483 10.54 -14.67 -2.93
C PRO A 483 11.38 -15.95 -3.07
N ALA A 484 11.40 -16.55 -4.26
CA ALA A 484 12.17 -17.77 -4.52
C ALA A 484 13.69 -17.62 -4.22
N SER A 485 14.23 -16.40 -4.25
CA SER A 485 15.62 -16.08 -3.90
C SER A 485 15.95 -16.23 -2.41
N GLN A 486 14.94 -16.39 -1.53
CA GLN A 486 15.10 -16.59 -0.09
C GLN A 486 14.69 -18.02 0.36
N ALA A 487 14.40 -18.92 -0.60
CA ALA A 487 13.82 -20.25 -0.37
C ALA A 487 14.78 -21.32 0.17
N ALA A 488 15.62 -21.00 1.15
CA ALA A 488 16.27 -22.01 1.98
C ALA A 488 15.95 -21.75 3.47
N LEU A 489 14.68 -21.53 3.79
CA LEU A 489 14.23 -21.68 5.18
C LEU A 489 14.37 -23.16 5.60
N PRO A 490 14.65 -23.43 6.88
CA PRO A 490 14.63 -24.79 7.42
C PRO A 490 13.24 -25.41 7.22
N VAL A 491 13.13 -26.52 6.51
CA VAL A 491 11.88 -27.28 6.37
C VAL A 491 12.07 -28.64 7.02
N ILE A 492 11.17 -29.01 7.94
CA ILE A 492 11.11 -30.39 8.43
C ILE A 492 10.53 -31.27 7.32
N SER A 493 11.36 -32.10 6.71
CA SER A 493 10.96 -33.02 5.64
C SER A 493 10.50 -34.39 6.17
N LEU A 494 10.77 -34.69 7.43
CA LEU A 494 10.28 -35.88 8.12
C LEU A 494 10.04 -35.56 9.59
N HIS A 495 8.78 -35.65 10.02
CA HIS A 495 8.38 -35.47 11.41
C HIS A 495 8.75 -36.69 12.27
N PRO A 496 8.94 -36.51 13.60
CA PRO A 496 9.09 -37.62 14.51
C PRO A 496 7.87 -38.55 14.45
N ALA A 497 8.14 -39.85 14.29
CA ALA A 497 7.09 -40.86 14.31
C ALA A 497 6.54 -41.04 15.74
N SER A 498 5.21 -41.13 15.86
CA SER A 498 4.55 -41.52 17.10
C SER A 498 5.05 -42.88 17.57
N GLN A 499 5.36 -43.00 18.86
CA GLN A 499 5.84 -44.23 19.49
C GLN A 499 5.10 -44.46 20.80
N GLU A 500 4.69 -45.71 21.02
CA GLU A 500 4.21 -46.20 22.31
C GLU A 500 5.30 -47.09 22.92
N VAL A 501 5.73 -46.75 24.13
CA VAL A 501 6.77 -47.49 24.88
C VAL A 501 6.31 -47.73 26.32
N SER A 502 6.73 -48.85 26.91
CA SER A 502 6.52 -49.08 28.34
C SER A 502 7.43 -48.19 29.18
N GLU A 503 6.96 -47.81 30.38
CA GLU A 503 7.75 -47.02 31.33
C GLU A 503 9.11 -47.68 31.61
N GLY A 504 10.17 -46.86 31.65
CA GLY A 504 11.56 -47.29 31.80
C GLY A 504 12.27 -47.73 30.52
N GLN A 505 11.56 -47.90 29.39
CA GLN A 505 12.19 -48.13 28.08
C GLN A 505 12.79 -46.83 27.52
N ALA A 506 13.88 -46.96 26.76
CA ALA A 506 14.43 -45.83 26.03
C ALA A 506 13.58 -45.54 24.78
N VAL A 507 13.37 -44.26 24.45
CA VAL A 507 12.72 -43.82 23.22
C VAL A 507 13.61 -42.80 22.51
N THR A 508 13.68 -42.88 21.18
CA THR A 508 14.38 -41.88 20.36
C THR A 508 13.46 -41.40 19.26
N LEU A 509 13.17 -40.10 19.28
CA LEU A 509 12.45 -39.39 18.24
C LEU A 509 13.46 -38.79 17.27
N ARG A 510 13.16 -38.81 15.96
CA ARG A 510 14.05 -38.30 14.91
C ARG A 510 13.29 -37.38 13.99
N VAL A 511 13.94 -36.30 13.59
CA VAL A 511 13.44 -35.35 12.59
C VAL A 511 14.44 -35.25 11.45
N THR A 512 13.98 -35.13 10.22
CA THR A 512 14.83 -34.72 9.08
C THR A 512 14.41 -33.34 8.66
N ALA A 513 15.38 -32.44 8.47
CA ALA A 513 15.12 -31.09 7.99
C ALA A 513 16.13 -30.69 6.92
N THR A 514 15.69 -30.01 5.87
CA THR A 514 16.52 -29.36 4.86
C THR A 514 16.69 -27.89 5.20
N GLY A 515 17.86 -27.31 4.96
CA GLY A 515 18.12 -25.88 5.25
C GLY A 515 18.26 -25.51 6.73
N ALA A 516 18.22 -26.46 7.67
CA ALA A 516 18.35 -26.19 9.09
C ALA A 516 19.80 -25.88 9.52
N THR A 517 19.99 -24.81 10.30
CA THR A 517 21.26 -24.45 10.94
C THR A 517 21.36 -24.92 12.41
N GLY A 518 20.25 -25.46 12.95
CA GLY A 518 20.14 -26.03 14.29
C GLY A 518 18.72 -26.54 14.57
N TYR A 519 18.54 -27.25 15.69
CA TYR A 519 17.23 -27.79 16.11
C TYR A 519 16.79 -27.25 17.47
N ARG A 520 15.48 -27.31 17.74
CA ARG A 520 14.88 -27.10 19.06
C ARG A 520 13.65 -27.99 19.17
N TRP A 521 13.62 -28.87 20.15
CA TRP A 521 12.45 -29.71 20.43
C TRP A 521 11.47 -29.00 21.35
N LEU A 522 10.18 -29.24 21.12
CA LEU A 522 9.11 -28.80 21.99
C LEU A 522 8.39 -30.03 22.56
N ARG A 523 7.72 -29.88 23.69
CA ARG A 523 6.75 -30.84 24.21
C ARG A 523 5.51 -30.07 24.63
N ASN A 524 4.37 -30.37 24.00
CA ASN A 524 3.11 -29.64 24.20
C ASN A 524 3.31 -28.12 24.05
N ASN A 525 4.03 -27.72 22.99
CA ASN A 525 4.37 -26.34 22.66
C ASN A 525 5.31 -25.62 23.65
N ALA A 526 5.89 -26.31 24.63
CA ALA A 526 6.92 -25.78 25.53
C ALA A 526 8.32 -26.29 25.12
N PRO A 527 9.36 -25.45 25.11
CA PRO A 527 10.70 -25.87 24.70
C PRO A 527 11.32 -26.90 25.66
N ILE A 528 11.99 -27.91 25.10
CA ILE A 528 12.83 -28.83 25.86
C ILE A 528 14.26 -28.28 25.84
N GLU A 529 14.69 -27.75 26.98
CA GLU A 529 16.01 -27.12 27.10
C GLU A 529 17.16 -28.07 26.73
N GLY A 530 18.10 -27.56 25.94
CA GLY A 530 19.28 -28.31 25.48
C GLY A 530 19.04 -29.29 24.32
N ALA A 531 17.80 -29.58 23.94
CA ALA A 531 17.47 -30.48 22.84
C ALA A 531 17.69 -29.81 21.46
N THR A 532 18.94 -29.85 20.99
CA THR A 532 19.41 -29.09 19.81
C THR A 532 19.86 -29.95 18.62
N ALA A 533 19.69 -31.27 18.71
CA ALA A 533 20.04 -32.21 17.66
C ALA A 533 18.81 -32.66 16.85
N SER A 534 19.05 -33.28 15.68
CA SER A 534 18.02 -33.90 14.84
C SER A 534 17.37 -35.15 15.46
N ALA A 535 17.83 -35.57 16.64
CA ALA A 535 17.24 -36.64 17.42
C ALA A 535 17.10 -36.20 18.89
N LEU A 536 15.97 -36.56 19.49
CA LEU A 536 15.71 -36.44 20.92
C LEU A 536 15.67 -37.84 21.53
N SER A 537 16.56 -38.11 22.47
CA SER A 537 16.64 -39.39 23.18
C SER A 537 16.21 -39.22 24.63
N ILE A 538 15.22 -40.01 25.05
CA ILE A 538 14.80 -40.16 26.44
C ILE A 538 15.29 -41.54 26.88
N SER A 539 16.23 -41.59 27.83
CA SER A 539 16.92 -42.82 28.22
C SER A 539 16.06 -43.80 29.00
N ALA A 540 15.04 -43.31 29.71
CA ALA A 540 14.08 -44.09 30.45
C ALA A 540 12.75 -43.32 30.51
N ALA A 541 11.83 -43.63 29.60
CA ALA A 541 10.56 -42.93 29.47
C ALA A 541 9.72 -43.03 30.77
N GLN A 542 9.13 -41.91 31.18
CA GLN A 542 8.24 -41.81 32.34
C GLN A 542 6.83 -41.38 31.90
N ALA A 543 5.83 -41.54 32.77
CA ALA A 543 4.47 -41.04 32.50
C ALA A 543 4.44 -39.51 32.22
N SER A 544 5.38 -38.74 32.77
CA SER A 544 5.53 -37.30 32.52
C SER A 544 6.05 -36.96 31.12
N ASP A 545 6.53 -37.94 30.36
CA ASP A 545 7.04 -37.76 29.01
C ASP A 545 5.98 -37.97 27.94
N VAL A 546 4.72 -38.21 28.31
CA VAL A 546 3.61 -38.27 27.36
C VAL A 546 3.31 -36.87 26.83
N GLY A 547 3.25 -36.71 25.50
CA GLY A 547 2.92 -35.43 24.88
C GLY A 547 3.12 -35.40 23.37
N LEU A 548 2.80 -34.26 22.78
CA LEU A 548 3.11 -33.93 21.39
C LEU A 548 4.52 -33.31 21.34
N TYR A 549 5.40 -33.92 20.55
CA TYR A 549 6.80 -33.52 20.41
C TYR A 549 7.10 -32.88 19.07
#